data_AF-A0A959ECI6-F1
#
_entry.id   AF-A0A959ECI6-F1
#
_cell.length_a   1.000
_cell.length_b   1.000
_cell.length_c   1.000
_cell.angle_alpha   90.00
_cell.angle_beta   90.00
_cell.angle_gamma   90.00
#
_symmetry.space_group_name_H-M   'P 1'
#
loop_
_entity.id
_entity.type
_entity.pdbx_description
1 polymer ?
#
loop_
_entity_poly.entity_id
_entity_poly.type
_entity_poly.pdbx_seq_one_letter_code
_entity_poly.pdbx_strand_id
1 'polypeptide(L)'
;MRDVKSRNYFEQMKGQGTRTLGEDDLRKVTPSARHAKSHFVIVDAVGVTKSLKTDSRPLERKPSVPMKDLLGAVLMGQRDEDLYTSLANRLIRLDRMLSDKEREEFKSEAGGRTASQIASGLLAAYDPDRIEDKARELHGIPMDRHPEGNHLQEAQEKLIEEARGIFSGTLNDYIENARRVHEQLIDTVNRDELKRAEWDTSRRTRGQPH
;
A
#
# COMPACT_ATOMS: atom_id res chain seq x y z
N MET A 1 -22.86 -12.90 -12.62
CA MET A 1 -21.49 -12.61 -13.10
C MET A 1 -20.76 -13.94 -13.25
N ARG A 2 -19.92 -14.13 -14.29
CA ARG A 2 -19.20 -15.41 -14.51
C ARG A 2 -17.80 -15.33 -13.87
N ASP A 3 -17.36 -16.45 -13.31
CA ASP A 3 -16.07 -16.58 -12.62
C ASP A 3 -14.88 -16.62 -13.60
N VAL A 4 -13.74 -16.08 -13.17
CA VAL A 4 -12.48 -16.04 -13.93
C VAL A 4 -11.67 -17.29 -13.56
N LYS A 5 -11.73 -18.32 -14.41
CA LYS A 5 -11.12 -19.62 -14.10
C LYS A 5 -9.63 -19.73 -14.44
N SER A 6 -9.11 -18.82 -15.26
CA SER A 6 -7.73 -18.85 -15.72
C SER A 6 -6.85 -17.92 -14.89
N ARG A 7 -5.82 -18.48 -14.25
CA ARG A 7 -4.81 -17.74 -13.50
C ARG A 7 -4.08 -16.72 -14.36
N ASN A 8 -3.64 -17.12 -15.56
CA ASN A 8 -2.95 -16.21 -16.49
C ASN A 8 -3.86 -15.05 -16.91
N TYR A 9 -5.13 -15.32 -17.15
CA TYR A 9 -6.08 -14.28 -17.50
C TYR A 9 -6.32 -13.32 -16.31
N PHE A 10 -6.39 -13.83 -15.08
CA PHE A 10 -6.49 -12.99 -13.89
C PHE A 10 -5.25 -12.09 -13.70
N GLU A 11 -4.04 -12.60 -13.94
CA GLU A 11 -2.81 -11.79 -13.91
C GLU A 11 -2.77 -10.74 -15.03
N GLN A 12 -3.27 -11.05 -16.23
CA GLN A 12 -3.43 -10.06 -17.29
C GLN A 12 -4.41 -8.95 -16.89
N MET A 13 -5.54 -9.30 -16.26
CA MET A 13 -6.49 -8.33 -15.73
C MET A 13 -5.85 -7.43 -14.67
N LYS A 14 -5.06 -8.00 -13.76
CA LYS A 14 -4.24 -7.23 -12.78
C LYS A 14 -3.26 -6.30 -13.49
N GLY A 15 -2.56 -6.78 -14.52
CA GLY A 15 -1.58 -6.03 -15.30
C GLY A 15 -2.15 -4.79 -16.02
N GLN A 16 -3.44 -4.79 -16.35
CA GLN A 16 -4.09 -3.57 -16.85
C GLN A 16 -4.20 -2.50 -15.75
N GLY A 17 -4.46 -2.92 -14.51
CA GLY A 17 -4.57 -2.07 -13.33
C GLY A 17 -3.24 -1.48 -12.87
N THR A 18 -2.13 -2.19 -13.04
CA THR A 18 -0.79 -1.78 -12.54
C THR A 18 -0.12 -0.66 -13.33
N ARG A 19 -0.66 -0.28 -14.49
CA ARG A 19 -0.12 0.83 -15.31
C ARG A 19 -0.10 2.14 -14.53
N THR A 20 1.03 2.83 -14.56
CA THR A 20 1.20 4.18 -14.02
C THR A 20 0.57 5.21 -14.94
N LEU A 21 -0.03 6.25 -14.36
CA LEU A 21 -0.60 7.37 -15.11
C LEU A 21 -0.31 8.66 -14.34
N GLY A 22 0.28 9.65 -15.02
CA GLY A 22 0.59 10.96 -14.44
C GLY A 22 -0.68 11.77 -14.16
N GLU A 23 -0.54 12.86 -13.39
CA GLU A 23 -1.65 13.72 -13.01
C GLU A 23 -2.36 14.33 -14.23
N ASP A 24 -1.61 14.92 -15.17
CA ASP A 24 -2.17 15.55 -16.36
C ASP A 24 -2.90 14.55 -17.26
N ASP A 25 -2.31 13.36 -17.46
CA ASP A 25 -2.92 12.32 -18.29
C ASP A 25 -4.15 11.70 -17.62
N LEU A 26 -4.12 11.55 -16.29
CA LEU A 26 -5.29 11.09 -15.55
C LEU A 26 -6.41 12.15 -15.57
N ARG A 27 -6.07 13.44 -15.47
CA ARG A 27 -7.04 14.54 -15.57
C ARG A 27 -7.73 14.61 -16.94
N LYS A 28 -7.02 14.30 -18.03
CA LYS A 28 -7.62 14.25 -19.38
C LYS A 28 -8.80 13.27 -19.47
N VAL A 29 -8.72 12.14 -18.76
CA VAL A 29 -9.76 11.09 -18.77
C VAL A 29 -10.64 11.10 -17.52
N THR A 30 -10.25 11.82 -16.48
CA THR A 30 -10.96 11.95 -15.21
C THR A 30 -10.75 13.37 -14.68
N PRO A 31 -11.56 14.36 -15.13
CA PRO A 31 -11.35 15.77 -14.83
C PRO A 31 -11.32 16.14 -13.33
N SER A 32 -11.94 15.31 -12.48
CA SER A 32 -11.92 15.48 -11.02
C SER A 32 -10.65 14.92 -10.33
N ALA A 33 -9.75 14.28 -11.08
CA ALA A 33 -8.52 13.73 -10.53
C ALA A 33 -7.61 14.87 -10.02
N ARG A 34 -7.26 14.81 -8.74
CA ARG A 34 -6.40 15.82 -8.11
C ARG A 34 -4.92 15.47 -8.16
N HIS A 35 -4.58 14.19 -8.27
CA HIS A 35 -3.21 13.68 -8.25
C HIS A 35 -3.01 12.66 -9.38
N ALA A 36 -1.76 12.25 -9.57
CA ALA A 36 -1.43 11.07 -10.37
C ALA A 36 -2.09 9.80 -9.80
N LYS A 37 -2.13 8.73 -10.61
CA LYS A 37 -2.68 7.45 -10.18
C LYS A 37 -1.87 6.87 -9.00
N SER A 38 -2.46 6.94 -7.82
CA SER A 38 -1.82 6.46 -6.59
C SER A 38 -1.91 4.93 -6.46
N HIS A 39 -3.06 4.34 -6.82
CA HIS A 39 -3.28 2.89 -6.75
C HIS A 39 -4.49 2.45 -7.61
N PHE A 40 -4.76 1.15 -7.62
CA PHE A 40 -6.00 0.58 -8.14
C PHE A 40 -6.50 -0.47 -7.14
N VAL A 41 -7.81 -0.74 -7.17
CA VAL A 41 -8.45 -1.74 -6.33
C VAL A 41 -9.17 -2.74 -7.23
N ILE A 42 -9.01 -4.03 -6.95
CA ILE A 42 -9.80 -5.09 -7.56
C ILE A 42 -10.85 -5.49 -6.55
N VAL A 43 -12.13 -5.31 -6.91
CA VAL A 43 -13.25 -5.78 -6.11
C VAL A 43 -13.67 -7.14 -6.61
N ASP A 44 -13.40 -8.16 -5.82
CA ASP A 44 -13.78 -9.54 -6.12
C ASP A 44 -15.15 -9.88 -5.52
N ALA A 45 -16.20 -9.72 -6.32
CA ALA A 45 -17.57 -10.00 -5.91
C ALA A 45 -17.97 -11.49 -5.97
N VAL A 46 -17.14 -12.35 -6.59
CA VAL A 46 -17.51 -13.75 -6.89
C VAL A 46 -16.59 -14.76 -6.19
N GLY A 47 -15.48 -14.30 -5.61
CA GLY A 47 -14.52 -15.13 -4.86
C GLY A 47 -13.39 -15.71 -5.71
N VAL A 48 -13.08 -15.09 -6.85
CA VAL A 48 -11.95 -15.42 -7.75
C VAL A 48 -10.63 -15.54 -6.96
N THR A 49 -10.41 -14.64 -6.00
CA THR A 49 -9.20 -14.56 -5.16
C THR A 49 -9.09 -15.70 -4.14
N LYS A 50 -10.18 -16.42 -3.85
CA LYS A 50 -10.17 -17.56 -2.92
C LYS A 50 -9.66 -18.84 -3.57
N SER A 51 -9.87 -18.99 -4.89
CA SER A 51 -9.53 -20.19 -5.65
C SER A 51 -8.18 -20.09 -6.37
N LEU A 52 -7.75 -18.86 -6.72
CA LEU A 52 -6.51 -18.63 -7.45
C LEU A 52 -5.36 -18.21 -6.53
N LYS A 53 -4.34 -19.06 -6.42
CA LYS A 53 -3.03 -18.70 -5.84
C LYS A 53 -2.28 -17.85 -6.86
N THR A 54 -2.25 -16.54 -6.64
CA THR A 54 -1.54 -15.57 -7.49
C THR A 54 -0.09 -15.41 -7.07
N ASP A 55 0.79 -15.10 -8.03
CA ASP A 55 2.20 -14.82 -7.74
C ASP A 55 2.38 -13.42 -7.14
N SER A 56 1.65 -12.44 -7.68
CA SER A 56 1.74 -11.05 -7.21
C SER A 56 0.81 -10.82 -6.02
N ARG A 57 1.40 -10.69 -4.83
CA ARG A 57 0.70 -10.40 -3.56
C ARG A 57 0.58 -8.88 -3.34
N PRO A 58 -0.56 -8.38 -2.85
CA PRO A 58 -0.69 -6.97 -2.48
C PRO A 58 0.22 -6.64 -1.30
N LEU A 59 0.81 -5.45 -1.32
CA LEU A 59 1.59 -4.93 -0.19
C LEU A 59 0.70 -4.52 1.00
N GLU A 60 -0.57 -4.18 0.75
CA GLU A 60 -1.51 -3.90 1.84
C GLU A 60 -1.97 -5.21 2.50
N ARG A 61 -1.59 -5.42 3.76
CA ARG A 61 -1.92 -6.63 4.54
C ARG A 61 -2.78 -6.35 5.78
N LYS A 62 -2.82 -5.10 6.27
CA LYS A 62 -3.68 -4.66 7.39
C LYS A 62 -4.67 -3.55 6.98
N PRO A 63 -5.57 -3.79 6.02
CA PRO A 63 -6.44 -2.75 5.45
C PRO A 63 -7.39 -2.09 6.46
N SER A 64 -7.80 -2.83 7.51
CA SER A 64 -8.71 -2.31 8.55
C SER A 64 -8.00 -1.51 9.64
N VAL A 65 -6.67 -1.50 9.66
CA VAL A 65 -5.88 -0.75 10.65
C VAL A 65 -5.53 0.62 10.06
N PRO A 66 -5.86 1.75 10.69
CA PRO A 66 -5.56 3.08 10.15
C PRO A 66 -4.06 3.39 10.18
N MET A 67 -3.62 4.36 9.36
CA MET A 67 -2.20 4.68 9.21
C MET A 67 -1.55 5.18 10.51
N LYS A 68 -2.27 6.01 11.28
CA LYS A 68 -1.86 6.46 12.62
C LYS A 68 -1.47 5.31 13.55
N ASP A 69 -2.27 4.23 13.55
CA ASP A 69 -2.03 3.09 14.44
C ASP A 69 -0.82 2.27 13.97
N LEU A 70 -0.61 2.14 12.66
CA LEU A 70 0.60 1.52 12.12
C LEU A 70 1.86 2.32 12.51
N LEU A 71 1.83 3.65 12.35
CA LEU A 71 2.92 4.54 12.74
C LEU A 71 3.22 4.45 14.24
N GLY A 72 2.19 4.48 15.07
CA GLY A 72 2.30 4.32 16.52
C GLY A 72 2.89 2.97 16.92
N ALA A 73 2.45 1.89 16.27
CA ALA A 73 2.95 0.56 16.55
C ALA A 73 4.43 0.37 16.16
N VAL A 74 4.88 0.90 15.02
CA VAL A 74 6.31 0.92 14.64
C VAL A 74 7.14 1.68 15.68
N LEU A 75 6.67 2.86 16.08
CA LEU A 75 7.31 3.70 17.09
C LEU A 75 7.42 2.98 18.44
N MET A 76 6.37 2.23 18.83
CA MET A 76 6.30 1.52 20.10
C MET A 76 7.14 0.24 20.19
N GLY A 77 7.68 -0.30 19.09
CA GLY A 77 8.40 -1.57 19.17
C GLY A 77 7.97 -2.67 18.23
N GLN A 78 6.82 -2.54 17.56
CA GLN A 78 6.24 -3.67 16.86
C GLN A 78 7.08 -4.04 15.63
N ARG A 79 7.27 -5.36 15.44
CA ARG A 79 8.13 -5.98 14.42
C ARG A 79 7.36 -7.01 13.60
N ASP A 80 6.13 -6.68 13.23
CA ASP A 80 5.26 -7.55 12.43
C ASP A 80 5.42 -7.24 10.93
N GLU A 81 5.78 -8.23 10.11
CA GLU A 81 6.00 -8.04 8.66
C GLU A 81 4.79 -7.38 7.97
N ASP A 82 3.58 -7.82 8.31
CA ASP A 82 2.35 -7.31 7.71
C ASP A 82 2.15 -5.82 7.99
N LEU A 83 2.54 -5.37 9.18
CA LEU A 83 2.54 -3.97 9.57
C LEU A 83 3.54 -3.14 8.76
N TYR A 84 4.78 -3.63 8.55
CA TYR A 84 5.81 -2.93 7.77
C TYR A 84 5.41 -2.83 6.31
N THR A 85 4.93 -3.93 5.74
CA THR A 85 4.49 -4.00 4.34
C THR A 85 3.32 -3.05 4.09
N SER A 86 2.33 -3.02 5.00
CA SER A 86 1.17 -2.12 4.90
C SER A 86 1.58 -0.66 5.04
N LEU A 87 2.43 -0.33 6.01
CA LEU A 87 2.92 1.04 6.20
C LEU A 87 3.74 1.52 5.00
N ALA A 88 4.65 0.69 4.49
CA ALA A 88 5.45 1.00 3.30
C ALA A 88 4.57 1.29 2.09
N ASN A 89 3.56 0.44 1.82
CA ASN A 89 2.59 0.67 0.75
C ASN A 89 1.89 2.03 0.87
N ARG A 90 1.47 2.40 2.08
CA ARG A 90 0.78 3.68 2.33
C ARG A 90 1.70 4.88 2.19
N LEU A 91 2.96 4.77 2.63
CA LEU A 91 3.98 5.80 2.43
C LEU A 91 4.29 6.01 0.94
N ILE A 92 4.38 4.94 0.14
CA ILE A 92 4.56 5.03 -1.32
C ILE A 92 3.38 5.77 -1.97
N ARG A 93 2.15 5.51 -1.50
CA ARG A 93 0.95 6.21 -2.00
C ARG A 93 0.95 7.67 -1.61
N LEU A 94 1.24 7.96 -0.34
CA LEU A 94 1.33 9.32 0.17
C LEU A 94 2.37 10.11 -0.62
N ASP A 95 3.56 9.53 -0.84
CA ASP A 95 4.63 10.16 -1.60
C ASP A 95 4.15 10.67 -2.96
N ARG A 96 3.33 9.89 -3.70
CA ARG A 96 2.77 10.30 -5.00
C ARG A 96 1.76 11.46 -4.94
N MET A 97 1.21 11.74 -3.76
CA MET A 97 0.22 12.79 -3.54
C MET A 97 0.84 14.08 -3.01
N LEU A 98 2.03 13.99 -2.39
CA LEU A 98 2.75 15.16 -1.88
C LEU A 98 3.21 16.09 -3.01
N SER A 99 2.94 17.37 -2.82
CA SER A 99 3.53 18.46 -3.59
C SER A 99 5.04 18.57 -3.31
N ASP A 100 5.77 19.28 -4.17
CA ASP A 100 7.21 19.48 -4.00
C ASP A 100 7.55 20.14 -2.66
N LYS A 101 6.72 21.09 -2.21
CA LYS A 101 6.89 21.74 -0.91
C LYS A 101 6.73 20.75 0.24
N GLU A 102 5.67 19.93 0.21
CA GLU A 102 5.43 18.91 1.22
C GLU A 102 6.52 17.83 1.22
N ARG A 103 7.09 17.49 0.06
CA ARG A 103 8.22 16.55 -0.03
C ARG A 103 9.47 17.10 0.67
N GLU A 104 9.75 18.39 0.53
CA GLU A 104 10.89 19.02 1.22
C GLU A 104 10.67 19.12 2.72
N GLU A 105 9.45 19.49 3.16
CA GLU A 105 9.08 19.47 4.58
C GLU A 105 9.17 18.06 5.17
N PHE A 106 8.65 17.05 4.46
CA PHE A 106 8.77 15.65 4.84
C PHE A 106 10.24 15.25 5.03
N LYS A 107 11.11 15.56 4.04
CA LYS A 107 12.55 15.25 4.12
C LYS A 107 13.18 15.90 5.34
N SER A 108 12.82 17.15 5.66
CA SER A 108 13.32 17.86 6.84
C SER A 108 12.99 17.10 8.13
N GLU A 109 11.73 16.67 8.30
CA GLU A 109 11.29 15.88 9.47
C GLU A 109 11.88 14.46 9.49
N ALA A 110 12.16 13.88 8.33
CA ALA A 110 12.67 12.53 8.16
C ALA A 110 14.22 12.41 8.15
N GLY A 111 14.94 13.46 8.55
CA GLY A 111 16.40 13.46 8.55
C GLY A 111 17.01 13.31 7.15
N GLY A 112 16.39 13.95 6.16
CA GLY A 112 16.82 14.01 4.76
C GLY A 112 16.27 12.90 3.86
N ARG A 113 15.47 11.96 4.38
CA ARG A 113 14.93 10.83 3.61
C ARG A 113 13.56 11.13 3.01
N THR A 114 13.30 10.65 1.80
CA THR A 114 11.97 10.71 1.17
C THR A 114 11.04 9.61 1.71
N ALA A 115 9.73 9.79 1.56
CA ALA A 115 8.75 8.77 1.93
C ALA A 115 8.99 7.45 1.17
N SER A 116 9.38 7.52 -0.11
CA SER A 116 9.77 6.33 -0.88
C SER A 116 11.01 5.63 -0.31
N GLN A 117 12.03 6.37 0.14
CA GLN A 117 13.23 5.77 0.74
C GLN A 117 12.91 5.09 2.07
N ILE A 118 12.07 5.71 2.90
CA ILE A 118 11.60 5.10 4.15
C ILE A 118 10.80 3.83 3.87
N ALA A 119 9.89 3.86 2.90
CA ALA A 119 9.13 2.68 2.50
C ALA A 119 10.02 1.55 1.99
N SER A 120 11.05 1.85 1.18
CA SER A 120 12.05 0.87 0.77
C SER A 120 12.81 0.28 1.96
N GLY A 121 13.14 1.08 2.97
CA GLY A 121 13.77 0.60 4.20
C GLY A 121 12.88 -0.35 4.99
N LEU A 122 11.59 -0.03 5.13
CA LEU A 122 10.60 -0.90 5.77
C LEU A 122 10.46 -2.25 5.07
N LEU A 123 10.45 -2.27 3.73
CA LEU A 123 10.39 -3.51 2.95
C LEU A 123 11.69 -4.30 3.03
N ALA A 124 12.84 -3.63 2.98
CA ALA A 124 14.15 -4.26 3.07
C ALA A 124 14.34 -5.04 4.38
N ALA A 125 13.68 -4.63 5.46
CA ALA A 125 13.72 -5.32 6.75
C ALA A 125 13.12 -6.75 6.73
N TYR A 126 12.38 -7.11 5.69
CA TYR A 126 11.80 -8.45 5.49
C TYR A 126 12.11 -9.03 4.11
N ASP A 127 13.04 -8.41 3.39
CA ASP A 127 13.50 -8.88 2.09
C ASP A 127 14.67 -9.87 2.30
N PRO A 128 14.50 -11.16 1.95
CA PRO A 128 15.54 -12.16 2.16
C PRO A 128 16.89 -11.80 1.53
N ASP A 129 16.86 -11.19 0.34
CA ASP A 129 18.08 -10.84 -0.39
C ASP A 129 18.81 -9.71 0.35
N ARG A 130 18.06 -8.72 0.85
CA ARG A 130 18.62 -7.59 1.61
C ARG A 130 19.15 -8.03 2.98
N ILE A 131 18.47 -8.96 3.63
CA ILE A 131 18.91 -9.56 4.90
C ILE A 131 20.21 -10.34 4.68
N GLU A 132 20.29 -11.12 3.60
CA GLU A 132 21.49 -11.88 3.25
C GLU A 132 22.67 -10.93 2.96
N ASP A 133 22.47 -9.90 2.14
CA ASP A 133 23.47 -8.88 1.85
C ASP A 133 24.00 -8.21 3.13
N LYS A 134 23.09 -7.82 4.02
CA LYS A 134 23.44 -7.19 5.30
C LYS A 134 24.18 -8.16 6.23
N ALA A 135 23.78 -9.42 6.28
CA ALA A 135 24.48 -10.45 7.05
C ALA A 135 25.90 -10.67 6.53
N ARG A 136 26.08 -10.69 5.21
CA ARG A 136 27.40 -10.79 4.58
C ARG A 136 28.27 -9.59 4.93
N GLU A 137 27.72 -8.39 4.87
CA GLU A 137 28.42 -7.14 5.24
C GLU A 137 28.85 -7.15 6.72
N LEU A 138 27.93 -7.48 7.64
CA LEU A 138 28.18 -7.44 9.08
C LEU A 138 29.22 -8.46 9.54
N HIS A 139 29.22 -9.65 8.94
CA HIS A 139 30.07 -10.77 9.37
C HIS A 139 31.24 -11.06 8.40
N GLY A 140 31.42 -10.26 7.35
CA GLY A 140 32.49 -10.43 6.36
C GLY A 140 32.40 -11.75 5.60
N ILE A 141 31.20 -12.22 5.26
CA ILE A 141 30.97 -13.54 4.64
C ILE A 141 31.15 -13.43 3.11
N PRO A 142 32.06 -14.20 2.50
CA PRO A 142 32.29 -14.17 1.06
C PRO A 142 31.11 -14.77 0.27
N MET A 143 30.94 -14.34 -0.99
CA MET A 143 29.79 -14.66 -1.85
C MET A 143 29.55 -16.16 -2.08
N ASP A 144 30.61 -16.96 -2.03
CA ASP A 144 30.59 -18.41 -2.21
C ASP A 144 30.06 -19.19 -0.98
N ARG A 145 29.91 -18.51 0.16
CA ARG A 145 29.38 -19.09 1.40
C ARG A 145 28.04 -18.47 1.75
N HIS A 146 27.06 -19.29 2.10
CA HIS A 146 25.77 -18.81 2.58
C HIS A 146 25.85 -18.40 4.06
N PRO A 147 25.25 -17.26 4.48
CA PRO A 147 25.17 -16.90 5.89
C PRO A 147 24.39 -17.93 6.72
N GLU A 148 24.82 -18.12 7.97
CA GLU A 148 24.13 -18.96 8.94
C GLU A 148 22.87 -18.25 9.48
N GLY A 149 21.91 -19.01 10.02
CA GLY A 149 20.61 -18.48 10.45
C GLY A 149 20.70 -17.40 11.55
N ASN A 150 21.67 -17.50 12.45
CA ASN A 150 22.00 -16.48 13.45
C ASN A 150 22.48 -15.17 12.83
N HIS A 151 23.34 -15.23 11.79
CA HIS A 151 23.79 -14.04 11.06
C HIS A 151 22.63 -13.34 10.33
N LEU A 152 21.74 -14.12 9.72
CA LEU A 152 20.54 -13.60 9.08
C LEU A 152 19.60 -12.92 10.09
N GLN A 153 19.42 -13.53 11.27
CA GLN A 153 18.60 -12.94 12.32
C GLN A 153 19.18 -11.60 12.83
N GLU A 154 20.49 -11.55 13.10
CA GLU A 154 21.15 -10.32 13.54
C GLU A 154 21.05 -9.21 12.48
N ALA A 155 21.26 -9.56 11.21
CA ALA A 155 21.12 -8.63 10.09
C ALA A 155 19.69 -8.10 9.96
N GLN A 156 18.69 -8.97 10.09
CA GLN A 156 17.29 -8.58 10.07
C GLN A 156 16.96 -7.62 11.23
N GLU A 157 17.41 -7.93 12.44
CA GLU A 157 17.23 -7.06 13.61
C GLU A 157 17.84 -5.67 13.40
N LYS A 158 19.03 -5.60 12.80
CA LYS A 158 19.66 -4.32 12.43
C LYS A 158 18.82 -3.54 11.41
N LEU A 159 18.33 -4.18 10.36
CA LEU A 159 17.49 -3.53 9.34
C LEU A 159 16.17 -3.02 9.94
N ILE A 160 15.56 -3.79 10.86
CA ILE A 160 14.37 -3.36 11.59
C ILE A 160 14.67 -2.13 12.43
N GLU A 161 15.76 -2.11 13.21
CA GLU A 161 16.12 -0.96 14.02
C GLU A 161 16.46 0.28 13.17
N GLU A 162 17.16 0.11 12.05
CA GLU A 162 17.43 1.19 11.09
C GLU A 162 16.14 1.77 10.49
N ALA A 163 15.20 0.91 10.09
CA ALA A 163 13.92 1.34 9.52
C ALA A 163 13.03 2.05 10.56
N ARG A 164 12.98 1.54 11.78
CA ARG A 164 12.20 2.10 12.90
C ARG A 164 12.76 3.42 13.40
N GLY A 165 14.09 3.53 13.48
CA GLY A 165 14.79 4.68 14.04
C GLY A 165 14.56 5.99 13.28
N ILE A 166 13.98 5.93 12.08
CA ILE A 166 13.58 7.10 11.30
C ILE A 166 12.30 7.73 11.85
N PHE A 167 11.39 6.93 12.43
CA PHE A 167 10.09 7.42 12.90
C PHE A 167 10.23 8.16 14.23
N SER A 168 9.68 9.37 14.27
CA SER A 168 9.60 10.24 15.44
C SER A 168 8.16 10.69 15.65
N GLY A 169 7.85 11.27 16.81
CA GLY A 169 6.53 11.89 17.04
C GLY A 169 6.22 12.96 16.00
N THR A 170 7.18 13.83 15.68
CA THR A 170 6.99 14.92 14.70
C THR A 170 6.78 14.41 13.28
N LEU A 171 7.57 13.42 12.85
CA LEU A 171 7.40 12.80 11.53
C LEU A 171 6.06 12.07 11.43
N ASN A 172 5.66 11.33 12.46
CA ASN A 172 4.38 10.63 12.48
C ASN A 172 3.20 11.60 12.39
N ASP A 173 3.25 12.70 13.14
CA ASP A 173 2.23 13.75 13.10
C ASP A 173 2.20 14.43 11.72
N TYR A 174 3.35 14.69 11.10
CA TYR A 174 3.43 15.23 9.75
C TYR A 174 2.77 14.29 8.73
N ILE A 175 3.14 13.00 8.76
CA ILE A 175 2.59 11.97 7.86
C ILE A 175 1.07 11.92 7.98
N GLU A 176 0.55 11.86 9.20
CA GLU A 176 -0.90 11.75 9.44
C GLU A 176 -1.63 13.03 9.02
N ASN A 177 -1.05 14.20 9.23
CA ASN A 177 -1.61 15.48 8.77
C ASN A 177 -1.63 15.57 7.25
N ALA A 178 -0.52 15.25 6.57
CA ALA A 178 -0.44 15.24 5.11
C ALA A 178 -1.47 14.27 4.52
N ARG A 179 -1.55 13.05 5.05
CA ARG A 179 -2.58 12.06 4.66
C ARG A 179 -3.99 12.65 4.80
N ARG A 180 -4.30 13.24 5.95
CA ARG A 180 -5.63 13.80 6.23
C ARG A 180 -5.99 14.93 5.26
N VAL A 181 -5.06 15.83 4.95
CA VAL A 181 -5.28 16.93 3.98
C VAL A 181 -5.63 16.37 2.60
N HIS A 182 -4.85 15.40 2.13
CA HIS A 182 -5.02 14.82 0.80
C HIS A 182 -6.25 13.90 0.69
N GLU A 183 -6.64 13.19 1.76
CA GLU A 183 -7.86 12.37 1.79
C GLU A 183 -9.15 13.20 1.99
N GLN A 184 -9.16 14.19 2.89
CA GLN A 184 -10.34 15.02 3.13
C GLN A 184 -10.70 15.88 1.92
N LEU A 185 -9.69 16.34 1.16
CA LEU A 185 -9.90 17.05 -0.10
C LEU A 185 -10.60 16.18 -1.16
N ILE A 186 -10.50 14.86 -1.07
CA ILE A 186 -11.20 13.92 -1.96
C ILE A 186 -12.66 13.77 -1.53
N ASP A 187 -12.93 13.63 -0.22
CA ASP A 187 -14.28 13.43 0.32
C ASP A 187 -15.22 14.62 0.04
N THR A 188 -14.70 15.84 0.12
CA THR A 188 -15.49 17.06 -0.17
C THR A 188 -15.94 17.20 -1.64
N VAL A 189 -15.31 16.48 -2.57
CA VAL A 189 -15.66 16.50 -4.00
C VAL A 189 -16.65 15.39 -4.36
N ASN A 190 -16.70 14.31 -3.59
CA ASN A 190 -17.47 13.11 -3.91
C ASN A 190 -18.69 12.94 -3.00
N ARG A 191 -19.54 13.98 -2.89
CA ARG A 191 -20.85 13.85 -2.25
C ARG A 191 -21.75 13.00 -3.13
N ASP A 192 -21.86 11.71 -2.82
CA ASP A 192 -22.85 10.82 -3.41
C ASP A 192 -24.26 11.31 -3.06
N GLU A 193 -24.98 11.84 -4.05
CA GLU A 193 -26.42 12.10 -3.92
C GLU A 193 -27.20 10.81 -4.16
N LEU A 194 -27.97 10.40 -3.16
CA LEU A 194 -28.82 9.22 -3.23
C LEU A 194 -30.01 9.50 -4.16
N LYS A 195 -29.85 9.19 -5.46
CA LYS A 195 -30.85 9.52 -6.50
C LYS A 195 -32.13 8.68 -6.43
N ARG A 196 -32.13 7.51 -5.79
CA ARG A 196 -33.32 6.66 -5.60
C ARG A 196 -33.08 5.50 -4.65
N ALA A 197 -33.97 5.30 -3.69
CA ALA A 197 -34.15 4.06 -2.94
C ALA A 197 -35.62 3.64 -3.06
N GLU A 198 -35.98 3.01 -4.19
CA GLU A 198 -37.28 2.37 -4.34
C GLU A 198 -37.08 0.85 -4.39
N TRP A 199 -37.78 0.15 -3.51
CA TRP A 199 -37.83 -1.30 -3.46
C TRP A 199 -38.71 -1.80 -4.62
N ASP A 200 -38.14 -2.53 -5.58
CA ASP A 200 -38.90 -3.14 -6.67
C ASP A 200 -39.87 -4.18 -6.10
N THR A 201 -41.14 -3.80 -6.00
CA THR A 201 -42.24 -4.66 -5.53
C THR A 201 -43.02 -5.29 -6.69
N SER A 202 -42.55 -5.19 -7.94
CA SER A 202 -43.26 -5.70 -9.10
C SER A 202 -42.93 -7.17 -9.43
N ARG A 203 -43.12 -8.07 -8.46
CA ARG A 203 -43.20 -9.53 -8.72
C ARG A 203 -44.41 -10.17 -8.05
N ARG A 204 -45.57 -10.05 -8.69
CA ARG A 204 -46.62 -11.09 -8.83
C ARG A 204 -47.93 -10.46 -9.32
N THR A 205 -48.25 -10.67 -10.59
CA THR A 205 -49.58 -11.11 -11.09
C THR A 205 -49.61 -11.02 -12.62
N ARG A 206 -49.12 -12.06 -13.30
CA ARG A 206 -49.62 -12.45 -14.63
C ARG A 206 -49.78 -13.95 -14.65
N GLY A 207 -50.90 -14.39 -14.10
CA GLY A 207 -51.47 -15.69 -14.36
C GLY A 207 -52.94 -15.46 -14.69
N GLN A 208 -53.28 -15.47 -15.98
CA GLN A 208 -54.57 -15.96 -16.44
C GLN A 208 -54.47 -16.33 -17.93
N PRO A 209 -54.93 -17.55 -18.31
CA PRO A 209 -54.98 -18.00 -19.69
C PRO A 209 -56.33 -17.68 -20.33
N HIS A 210 -56.30 -17.32 -21.61
CA HIS A 210 -57.33 -17.64 -22.59
C HIS A 210 -56.64 -18.12 -23.86
#